data_AF-X1NXZ9-F1
#
_entry.id   AF-X1NXZ9-F1
#
_cell.length_a   1.000
_cell.length_b   1.000
_cell.length_c   1.000
_cell.angle_alpha   90.00
_cell.angle_beta   90.00
_cell.angle_gamma   90.00
#
_symmetry.space_group_name_H-M   'P 1'
#
loop_
_entity.id
_entity.type
_entity.pdbx_description
1 polymer ?
#
loop_
_entity_poly.entity_id
_entity_poly.type
_entity_poly.pdbx_seq_one_letter_code
_entity_poly.pdbx_strand_id
1 'polypeptide(L)'
;MFHTFYVNNDPLTAKGLCQQQDSRYLIQNPPAYPLAQKELDKIHDLPYEREVHPYYKKEGEVEALKTIKFSITTHRGCYGECNFCSITVHQGKVIQGRSEKSILREARLLTKLGDFKGYILDVGGPTANMYGIECRKKLKSGSCPDKRCLYPQFCPSLNINHKKQVKICNKKGYGQQ
;
A
#
# COMPACT_ATOMS: atom_id res chain seq x y z
N MET A 1 -4.32 -17.48 -20.27
CA MET A 1 -3.22 -16.54 -19.97
C MET A 1 -3.37 -15.80 -18.65
N PHE A 2 -4.53 -15.21 -18.34
CA PHE A 2 -4.70 -14.44 -17.10
C PHE A 2 -4.31 -15.21 -15.83
N HIS A 3 -4.69 -16.49 -15.70
CA HIS A 3 -4.33 -17.29 -14.54
C HIS A 3 -2.81 -17.45 -14.38
N THR A 4 -2.09 -17.76 -15.46
CA THR A 4 -0.62 -17.83 -15.49
C THR A 4 0.02 -16.53 -15.06
N PHE A 5 -0.47 -15.40 -15.58
CA PHE A 5 -0.04 -14.07 -15.12
C PHE A 5 -0.31 -13.90 -13.62
N TYR A 6 -1.55 -14.15 -13.17
CA TYR A 6 -2.01 -13.90 -11.81
C TYR A 6 -1.17 -14.63 -10.77
N VAL A 7 -0.87 -15.92 -10.98
CA VAL A 7 -0.05 -16.73 -10.07
C VAL A 7 1.45 -16.39 -10.15
N ASN A 8 1.89 -15.64 -11.16
CA ASN A 8 3.28 -15.23 -11.41
C ASN A 8 3.55 -13.77 -11.00
N ASN A 9 2.87 -13.28 -9.96
CA ASN A 9 3.03 -11.91 -9.43
C ASN A 9 3.81 -11.83 -8.10
N ASP A 10 4.41 -12.91 -7.63
CA ASP A 10 5.26 -12.90 -6.43
C ASP A 10 6.74 -12.77 -6.81
N PRO A 11 7.46 -11.72 -6.38
CA PRO A 11 8.84 -11.47 -6.81
C PRO A 11 9.84 -12.56 -6.40
N LEU A 12 9.53 -13.39 -5.39
CA LEU A 12 10.40 -14.49 -4.97
C LEU A 12 10.27 -15.73 -5.87
N THR A 13 9.10 -15.96 -6.47
CA THR A 13 8.79 -17.21 -7.19
C THR A 13 8.47 -17.00 -8.67
N ALA A 14 8.17 -15.77 -9.07
CA ALA A 14 7.82 -15.43 -10.44
C ALA A 14 8.99 -15.64 -11.40
N LYS A 15 8.66 -16.08 -12.61
CA LYS A 15 9.59 -16.27 -13.72
C LYS A 15 9.23 -15.34 -14.87
N GLY A 16 10.18 -15.06 -15.74
CA GLY A 16 9.90 -14.33 -16.99
C GLY A 16 8.89 -15.10 -17.82
N LEU A 17 7.88 -14.41 -18.36
CA LEU A 17 6.91 -14.97 -19.29
C LEU A 17 7.20 -14.46 -20.70
N CYS A 18 7.01 -15.33 -21.68
CA CYS A 18 7.17 -15.02 -23.08
C CYS A 18 5.92 -15.50 -23.83
N GLN A 19 5.25 -14.57 -24.53
CA GLN A 19 4.06 -14.86 -25.31
C GLN A 19 4.27 -14.41 -26.75
N GLN A 20 4.12 -15.32 -27.71
CA GLN A 20 4.04 -14.94 -29.12
C GLN A 20 2.72 -14.20 -29.38
N GLN A 21 2.81 -13.02 -29.99
CA GLN A 21 1.73 -12.16 -30.42
C GLN A 21 1.94 -11.85 -31.90
N ASP A 22 1.27 -12.62 -32.76
CA ASP A 22 1.44 -12.57 -34.22
C ASP A 22 2.92 -12.73 -34.63
N SER A 23 3.54 -11.70 -35.19
CA SER A 23 4.94 -11.67 -35.62
C SER A 23 5.94 -11.28 -34.52
N ARG A 24 5.49 -10.98 -33.30
CA ARG A 24 6.34 -10.47 -32.20
C ARG A 24 6.20 -11.29 -30.93
N TYR A 25 7.09 -11.08 -29.97
CA TYR A 25 6.98 -11.64 -28.63
C TYR A 25 6.74 -10.53 -27.60
N LEU A 26 5.75 -10.74 -26.73
CA LEU A 26 5.55 -9.99 -25.51
C LEU A 26 6.35 -10.67 -24.39
N ILE A 27 7.35 -9.95 -23.87
CA ILE A 27 8.16 -10.38 -22.74
C ILE A 27 7.66 -9.69 -21.48
N GLN A 28 7.25 -10.47 -20.49
CA GLN A 28 6.92 -9.97 -19.16
C GLN A 28 8.01 -10.39 -18.17
N ASN A 29 8.75 -9.40 -17.67
CA ASN A 29 9.74 -9.62 -16.62
C ASN A 29 9.06 -9.95 -15.28
N PRO A 30 9.74 -10.69 -14.37
CA PRO A 30 9.28 -10.84 -13.00
C PRO A 30 9.04 -9.47 -12.33
N PRO A 31 8.07 -9.37 -11.40
CA PRO A 31 7.84 -8.14 -10.66
C PRO A 31 9.04 -7.78 -9.80
N ALA A 32 9.24 -6.48 -9.57
CA ALA A 32 10.27 -5.99 -8.67
C ALA A 32 9.99 -6.41 -7.22
N TYR A 33 11.06 -6.50 -6.42
CA TYR A 33 10.92 -6.71 -4.99
C TYR A 33 10.18 -5.54 -4.33
N PRO A 34 9.42 -5.81 -3.24
CA PRO A 34 8.79 -4.77 -2.45
C PRO A 34 9.84 -3.79 -1.91
N LEU A 35 9.51 -2.51 -1.86
CA LEU A 35 10.38 -1.48 -1.33
C LEU A 35 10.71 -1.75 0.13
N ALA A 36 11.96 -1.51 0.52
CA ALA A 36 12.34 -1.45 1.92
C ALA A 36 11.62 -0.28 2.62
N GLN A 37 11.42 -0.40 3.94
CA GLN A 37 10.76 0.65 4.72
C GLN A 37 11.39 2.03 4.53
N LYS A 38 12.73 2.11 4.45
CA LYS A 38 13.44 3.39 4.23
C LYS A 38 13.15 4.00 2.87
N GLU A 39 12.99 3.17 1.83
CA GLU A 39 12.65 3.63 0.48
C GLU A 39 11.20 4.10 0.42
N LEU A 40 10.29 3.36 1.06
CA LEU A 40 8.89 3.76 1.17
C LEU A 40 8.74 5.07 1.95
N ASP A 41 9.46 5.23 3.07
CA ASP A 41 9.51 6.49 3.81
C ASP A 41 10.02 7.64 2.93
N LYS A 42 11.10 7.43 2.16
CA LYS A 42 11.64 8.45 1.25
C LYS A 42 10.63 8.90 0.22
N ILE A 43 9.85 7.98 -0.36
CA ILE A 43 8.78 8.32 -1.32
C ILE A 43 7.74 9.21 -0.65
N HIS A 44 7.24 8.82 0.53
CA HIS A 44 6.18 9.57 1.22
C HIS A 44 6.67 10.89 1.83
N ASP A 45 7.97 11.04 2.05
CA ASP A 45 8.59 12.26 2.58
C ASP A 45 8.96 13.27 1.46
N LEU A 46 8.76 12.94 0.17
CA LEU A 46 8.95 13.90 -0.91
C LEU A 46 8.03 15.14 -0.72
N PRO A 47 8.48 16.34 -1.14
CA PRO A 47 7.71 17.58 -0.98
C PRO A 47 6.60 17.67 -2.03
N TYR A 48 5.61 16.78 -1.95
CA TYR A 48 4.43 16.83 -2.79
C TYR A 48 3.65 18.11 -2.53
N GLU A 49 3.07 18.67 -3.61
CA GLU A 49 2.20 19.86 -3.53
C GLU A 49 0.94 19.61 -2.70
N ARG A 50 0.42 18.36 -2.72
CA ARG A 50 -0.83 17.94 -2.06
C ARG A 50 -2.06 18.74 -2.53
N GLU A 51 -1.99 19.29 -3.73
CA GLU A 51 -3.06 19.98 -4.44
C GLU A 51 -3.26 19.42 -5.84
N VAL A 52 -4.37 19.79 -6.47
CA VAL A 52 -4.60 19.56 -7.90
C VAL A 52 -3.50 20.25 -8.70
N HIS A 53 -2.93 19.55 -9.69
CA HIS A 53 -1.94 20.12 -10.58
C HIS A 53 -2.50 21.39 -11.27
N PRO A 54 -1.72 22.49 -11.39
CA PRO A 54 -2.22 23.77 -11.91
C PRO A 54 -2.87 23.71 -13.28
N TYR A 55 -2.45 22.76 -14.14
CA TYR A 55 -3.07 22.49 -15.43
C TYR A 55 -4.57 22.17 -15.28
N TYR A 56 -4.92 21.18 -14.43
CA TYR A 56 -6.29 20.73 -14.23
C TYR A 56 -7.10 21.67 -13.34
N LYS A 57 -6.46 22.45 -12.47
CA LYS A 57 -7.12 23.44 -11.62
C LYS A 57 -7.93 24.48 -12.41
N LYS A 58 -7.53 24.75 -13.66
CA LYS A 58 -8.24 25.66 -14.58
C LYS A 58 -9.57 25.10 -15.07
N GLU A 59 -9.72 23.77 -15.06
CA GLU A 59 -10.92 23.05 -15.51
C GLU A 59 -11.96 22.89 -14.39
N GLY A 60 -11.61 23.27 -13.16
CA GLY A 60 -12.50 23.25 -12.00
C GLY A 60 -11.91 22.51 -10.80
N GLU A 61 -12.77 22.27 -9.81
CA GLU A 61 -12.41 21.53 -8.62
C GLU A 61 -12.41 20.02 -8.86
N VAL A 62 -11.42 19.33 -8.29
CA VAL A 62 -11.37 17.86 -8.31
C VAL A 62 -11.92 17.34 -6.99
N GLU A 63 -13.18 16.89 -7.00
CA GLU A 63 -13.88 16.37 -5.80
C GLU A 63 -13.12 15.23 -5.12
N ALA A 64 -12.43 14.39 -5.89
CA ALA A 64 -11.63 13.30 -5.35
C ALA A 64 -10.48 13.79 -4.44
N LEU A 65 -9.96 15.01 -4.64
CA LEU A 65 -8.95 15.56 -3.74
C LEU A 65 -9.54 15.83 -2.35
N LYS A 66 -10.78 16.31 -2.27
CA LYS A 66 -11.44 16.65 -1.01
C LYS A 66 -11.58 15.44 -0.08
N THR A 67 -11.67 14.23 -0.63
CA THR A 67 -11.80 12.98 0.13
C THR A 67 -10.47 12.39 0.58
N ILE A 68 -9.37 12.68 -0.11
CA ILE A 68 -8.06 12.06 0.16
C ILE A 68 -7.02 13.00 0.77
N LYS A 69 -7.22 14.33 0.70
CA LYS A 69 -6.21 15.33 1.05
C LYS A 69 -5.63 15.18 2.46
N PHE A 70 -6.50 14.87 3.43
CA PHE A 70 -6.13 14.69 4.84
C PHE A 70 -6.11 13.23 5.28
N SER A 71 -5.78 12.31 4.37
CA SER A 71 -5.61 10.89 4.65
C SER A 71 -4.12 10.50 4.60
N ILE A 72 -3.72 9.57 5.47
CA ILE A 72 -2.34 9.10 5.57
C ILE A 72 -2.27 7.61 5.26
N THR A 73 -1.50 7.26 4.22
CA THR A 73 -1.22 5.86 3.88
C THR A 73 -0.12 5.30 4.78
N THR A 74 -0.38 4.30 5.62
CA THR A 74 0.58 3.68 6.53
C THR A 74 1.35 2.51 5.91
N HIS A 75 0.76 1.81 4.93
CA HIS A 75 1.35 0.63 4.30
C HIS A 75 0.85 0.40 2.86
N ARG A 76 1.56 -0.46 2.14
CA ARG A 76 1.19 -1.05 0.83
C ARG A 76 1.05 -2.57 0.93
N GLY A 77 0.39 -3.18 -0.05
CA GLY A 77 0.15 -4.62 -0.14
C GLY A 77 -1.19 -5.05 0.43
N CYS A 78 -1.67 -6.25 0.08
CA CYS A 78 -2.99 -6.75 0.49
C CYS A 78 -3.05 -8.28 0.63
N TYR A 79 -3.53 -8.77 1.78
CA TYR A 79 -3.84 -10.19 2.02
C TYR A 79 -5.24 -10.61 1.58
N GLY A 80 -6.12 -9.65 1.26
CA GLY A 80 -7.52 -9.90 0.97
C GLY A 80 -7.74 -10.75 -0.26
N GLU A 81 -6.96 -10.51 -1.32
CA GLU A 81 -7.12 -11.19 -2.62
C GLU A 81 -8.59 -11.25 -3.08
N CYS A 82 -9.32 -10.17 -2.85
CA CYS A 82 -10.72 -10.08 -3.22
C CYS A 82 -10.82 -10.23 -4.74
N ASN A 83 -11.74 -11.06 -5.23
CA ASN A 83 -11.86 -11.37 -6.67
C ASN A 83 -12.07 -10.13 -7.56
N PHE A 84 -12.63 -9.06 -6.99
CA PHE A 84 -12.90 -7.80 -7.67
C PHE A 84 -11.79 -6.75 -7.54
N CYS A 85 -10.79 -6.98 -6.69
CA CYS A 85 -9.80 -5.97 -6.32
C CYS A 85 -8.45 -6.25 -6.98
N SER A 86 -7.85 -5.24 -7.60
CA SER A 86 -6.54 -5.34 -8.25
C SER A 86 -5.35 -5.03 -7.34
N ILE A 87 -5.57 -4.62 -6.08
CA ILE A 87 -4.48 -4.19 -5.18
C ILE A 87 -3.43 -5.27 -5.01
N THR A 88 -3.83 -6.53 -4.83
CA THR A 88 -2.89 -7.64 -4.68
C THR A 88 -2.00 -7.79 -5.92
N VAL A 89 -2.51 -7.53 -7.12
CA VAL A 89 -1.74 -7.61 -8.36
C VAL A 89 -0.81 -6.40 -8.50
N HIS A 90 -1.26 -5.20 -8.13
CA HIS A 90 -0.45 -3.98 -8.27
C HIS A 90 0.60 -3.78 -7.17
N GLN A 91 0.29 -4.17 -5.94
CA GLN A 91 1.15 -3.92 -4.77
C GLN A 91 1.72 -5.20 -4.16
N GLY A 92 1.30 -6.35 -4.66
CA GLY A 92 1.67 -7.65 -4.11
C GLY A 92 0.91 -7.99 -2.83
N LYS A 93 1.17 -9.21 -2.35
CA LYS A 93 0.63 -9.71 -1.08
C LYS A 93 1.48 -9.28 0.12
N VAL A 94 2.74 -8.88 -0.09
CA VAL A 94 3.69 -8.47 0.96
C VAL A 94 3.32 -7.10 1.52
N ILE A 95 3.16 -7.02 2.84
CA ILE A 95 2.82 -5.79 3.52
C ILE A 95 4.09 -4.97 3.74
N GLN A 96 4.14 -3.80 3.10
CA GLN A 96 5.23 -2.84 3.22
C GLN A 96 4.77 -1.68 4.09
N GLY A 97 5.22 -1.64 5.34
CA GLY A 97 4.84 -0.58 6.28
C GLY A 97 5.85 0.56 6.30
N ARG A 98 5.35 1.80 6.30
CA ARG A 98 6.15 2.99 6.60
C ARG A 98 6.64 2.97 8.03
N SER A 99 7.67 3.74 8.34
CA SER A 99 8.03 3.95 9.74
C SER A 99 7.00 4.86 10.42
N GLU A 100 6.84 4.63 11.71
CA GLU A 100 6.03 5.50 12.57
C GLU A 100 6.53 6.96 12.53
N LYS A 101 7.84 7.17 12.38
CA LYS A 101 8.41 8.52 12.27
C LYS A 101 7.96 9.22 10.98
N SER A 102 7.92 8.52 9.83
CA SER A 102 7.42 9.09 8.56
C SER A 102 5.94 9.45 8.66
N ILE A 103 5.12 8.53 9.19
CA ILE A 103 3.68 8.76 9.38
C ILE A 103 3.43 10.01 10.25
N LEU A 104 4.14 10.15 11.38
CA LEU A 104 3.98 11.30 12.27
C LEU A 104 4.54 12.60 11.68
N ARG A 105 5.56 12.55 10.81
CA ARG A 105 6.04 13.73 10.09
C ARG A 105 4.97 14.26 9.14
N GLU A 106 4.36 13.38 8.36
CA GLU A 106 3.28 13.74 7.44
C GLU A 106 2.06 14.27 8.18
N ALA A 107 1.67 13.65 9.30
CA ALA A 107 0.59 14.15 10.15
C ALA A 107 0.84 15.61 10.60
N ARG A 108 2.06 15.92 11.06
CA ARG A 108 2.45 17.31 11.45
C ARG A 108 2.52 18.27 10.27
N LEU A 109 2.78 17.79 9.06
CA LEU A 109 2.77 18.62 7.86
C LEU A 109 1.33 18.97 7.48
N LEU A 110 0.42 18.00 7.53
CA LEU A 110 -1.01 18.20 7.24
C LEU A 110 -1.66 19.22 8.19
N THR A 111 -1.28 19.23 9.48
CA THR A 111 -1.81 20.21 10.45
C THR A 111 -1.42 21.66 10.16
N LYS A 112 -0.41 21.88 9.30
CA LYS A 112 0.07 23.22 8.92
C LYS A 112 -0.58 23.76 7.65
N LEU A 113 -1.37 22.95 6.95
CA LEU A 113 -2.08 23.39 5.75
C LEU A 113 -3.24 24.32 6.16
N GLY A 114 -3.42 25.41 5.42
CA GLY A 114 -4.39 26.46 5.79
C GLY A 114 -5.85 26.01 5.83
N ASP A 115 -6.18 24.94 5.10
CA ASP A 115 -7.53 24.36 5.05
C ASP A 115 -7.67 23.10 5.92
N PHE A 116 -6.74 22.87 6.85
CA PHE A 116 -6.82 21.75 7.78
C PHE A 116 -8.04 21.87 8.70
N LYS A 117 -8.90 20.84 8.69
CA LYS A 117 -10.18 20.83 9.40
C LYS A 117 -10.09 20.48 10.89
N GLY A 118 -8.89 20.32 11.43
CA GLY A 118 -8.65 19.90 12.82
C GLY A 118 -8.61 18.37 13.02
N TYR A 119 -8.74 17.57 11.97
CA TYR A 119 -8.67 16.10 12.04
C TYR A 119 -8.04 15.49 10.78
N ILE A 120 -7.46 14.31 10.94
CA ILE A 120 -6.99 13.45 9.84
C ILE A 120 -8.15 12.49 9.51
N LEU A 121 -8.52 12.41 8.24
CA LEU A 121 -9.67 11.64 7.75
C LEU A 121 -9.49 10.14 7.93
N ASP A 122 -8.33 9.63 7.52
CA ASP A 122 -7.99 8.21 7.62
C ASP A 122 -6.48 8.03 7.84
N VAL A 123 -6.11 6.98 8.56
CA VAL A 123 -4.74 6.53 8.77
C VAL A 123 -4.71 5.05 8.46
N GLY A 124 -4.55 4.70 7.20
CA GLY A 124 -4.85 3.36 6.71
C GLY A 124 -3.98 2.95 5.53
N GLY A 125 -4.35 1.88 4.85
CA GLY A 125 -3.69 1.46 3.62
C GLY A 125 -4.74 1.16 2.54
N PRO A 126 -4.30 0.73 1.36
CA PRO A 126 -5.20 0.36 0.28
C PRO A 126 -6.05 -0.88 0.63
N THR A 127 -5.59 -1.70 1.58
CA THR A 127 -6.33 -2.83 2.16
C THR A 127 -6.88 -2.46 3.54
N ALA A 128 -7.85 -3.24 4.06
CA ALA A 128 -8.23 -3.22 5.47
C ALA A 128 -6.98 -3.19 6.37
N ASN A 129 -7.03 -2.56 7.54
CA ASN A 129 -5.86 -2.18 8.35
C ASN A 129 -4.86 -3.33 8.63
N MET A 130 -3.82 -3.46 7.80
CA MET A 130 -2.79 -4.51 7.89
C MET A 130 -1.42 -3.99 8.34
N TYR A 131 -1.33 -2.74 8.78
CA TYR A 131 -0.07 -2.13 9.17
C TYR A 131 0.70 -2.95 10.21
N GLY A 132 1.88 -3.43 9.80
CA GLY A 132 2.77 -4.22 10.65
C GLY A 132 2.37 -5.69 10.83
N ILE A 133 1.39 -6.17 10.08
CA ILE A 133 0.98 -7.59 10.02
C ILE A 133 1.73 -8.27 8.88
N GLU A 134 2.51 -9.30 9.19
CA GLU A 134 3.24 -10.05 8.17
C GLU A 134 3.38 -11.55 8.51
N CYS A 135 3.52 -12.39 7.49
CA CYS A 135 3.67 -13.83 7.53
C CYS A 135 5.14 -14.19 7.25
N ARG A 136 5.81 -14.79 8.25
CA ARG A 136 7.23 -15.18 8.14
C ARG A 136 7.50 -16.15 6.99
N LYS A 137 6.58 -17.07 6.69
CA LYS A 137 6.71 -18.00 5.55
C LYS A 137 6.75 -17.24 4.22
N LYS A 138 5.86 -16.25 4.06
CA LYS A 138 5.75 -15.46 2.83
C LYS A 138 7.03 -14.67 2.53
N LEU A 139 7.65 -14.11 3.56
CA LEU A 139 8.92 -13.38 3.40
C LEU A 139 10.10 -14.27 2.99
N LYS A 140 10.07 -15.57 3.34
CA LYS A 140 11.17 -16.51 3.06
C LYS A 140 10.99 -17.26 1.73
N SER A 141 9.76 -17.66 1.41
CA SER A 141 9.48 -18.63 0.34
C SER A 141 8.43 -18.16 -0.65
N GLY A 142 7.99 -16.90 -0.55
CA GLY A 142 6.90 -16.38 -1.36
C GLY A 142 5.52 -16.78 -0.84
N SER A 143 4.50 -16.23 -1.49
CA SER A 143 3.10 -16.43 -1.17
C SER A 143 2.65 -17.84 -1.51
N CYS A 144 1.73 -18.39 -0.70
CA CYS A 144 1.16 -19.70 -0.98
C CYS A 144 0.41 -19.68 -2.34
N PRO A 145 0.65 -20.64 -3.24
CA PRO A 145 -0.02 -20.69 -4.55
C PRO A 145 -1.52 -20.99 -4.41
N ASP A 146 -1.87 -21.94 -3.53
CA ASP A 146 -3.23 -22.50 -3.46
C ASP A 146 -4.01 -22.02 -2.23
N LYS A 147 -3.53 -21.01 -1.50
CA LYS A 147 -4.14 -20.55 -0.25
C LYS A 147 -4.30 -19.04 -0.21
N ARG A 148 -5.53 -18.59 0.00
CA ARG A 148 -5.85 -17.21 0.37
C ARG A 148 -5.77 -17.05 1.89
N CYS A 149 -5.24 -15.93 2.36
CA CYS A 149 -4.96 -15.77 3.80
C CYS A 149 -6.22 -15.54 4.64
N LEU A 150 -7.26 -14.95 4.07
CA LEU A 150 -8.49 -14.54 4.78
C LEU A 150 -9.74 -15.33 4.37
N TYR A 151 -9.64 -16.27 3.42
CA TYR A 151 -10.78 -17.00 2.87
C TYR A 151 -10.40 -18.46 2.54
N PRO A 152 -11.30 -19.44 2.72
CA PRO A 152 -12.64 -19.35 3.33
C PRO A 152 -12.60 -19.20 4.85
N GLN A 153 -11.51 -19.65 5.46
CA GLN A 153 -11.20 -19.41 6.87
C GLN A 153 -9.88 -18.68 6.99
N PHE A 154 -9.71 -17.97 8.10
CA PHE A 154 -8.48 -17.28 8.42
C PHE A 154 -7.29 -18.25 8.50
N CYS A 155 -6.17 -17.86 7.91
CA CYS A 155 -4.94 -18.65 7.97
C CYS A 155 -4.32 -18.57 9.37
N PRO A 156 -4.21 -19.69 10.13
CA PRO A 156 -3.70 -19.68 11.50
C PRO A 156 -2.22 -19.29 11.60
N SER A 157 -1.47 -19.37 10.49
CA SER A 157 -0.07 -18.96 10.43
C SER A 157 0.12 -17.45 10.25
N LEU A 158 -0.95 -16.72 9.90
CA LEU A 158 -0.92 -15.26 9.84
C LEU A 158 -1.09 -14.72 11.26
N ASN A 159 -0.18 -13.90 11.74
CA ASN A 159 -0.29 -13.33 13.09
C ASN A 159 -0.97 -11.95 13.00
N ILE A 160 -2.30 -11.91 13.16
CA ILE A 160 -3.04 -10.65 13.16
C ILE A 160 -2.84 -9.93 14.50
N ASN A 161 -2.28 -8.72 14.44
CA ASN A 161 -2.12 -7.87 15.61
C ASN A 161 -2.14 -6.38 15.22
N HIS A 162 -3.20 -5.67 15.63
CA HIS A 162 -3.38 -4.25 15.32
C HIS A 162 -2.75 -3.29 16.34
N LYS A 163 -2.05 -3.78 17.38
CA LYS A 163 -1.47 -2.92 18.44
C LYS A 163 -0.57 -1.82 17.89
N LYS A 164 0.19 -2.10 16.82
CA LYS A 164 1.05 -1.10 16.16
C LYS A 164 0.24 0.05 15.55
N GLN A 165 -0.84 -0.27 14.84
CA GLN A 165 -1.74 0.71 14.24
C GLN A 165 -2.43 1.55 15.32
N VAL A 166 -3.02 0.91 16.33
CA VAL A 166 -3.70 1.59 17.45
C VAL A 166 -2.74 2.52 18.19
N LYS A 167 -1.49 2.10 18.42
CA LYS A 167 -0.47 2.94 19.04
C LYS A 167 -0.22 4.23 18.26
N ILE A 168 -0.19 4.16 16.92
CA ILE A 168 -0.02 5.35 16.07
C ILE A 168 -1.22 6.28 16.21
N CYS A 169 -2.45 5.76 16.13
CA CYS A 169 -3.66 6.58 16.25
C CYS A 169 -3.78 7.25 17.62
N ASN A 170 -3.29 6.60 18.69
CA ASN A 170 -3.33 7.13 20.05
C ASN A 170 -2.18 8.11 20.36
N LYS A 171 -1.24 8.33 19.45
CA LYS A 171 -0.19 9.32 19.66
C LYS A 171 -0.78 10.72 19.54
N LYS A 172 -0.90 11.39 20.68
CA LYS A 172 -1.12 12.83 20.72
C LYS A 172 0.03 13.51 19.97
N GLY A 173 -0.29 14.44 19.06
CA GLY A 173 0.71 15.24 18.39
C GLY A 173 1.59 15.92 19.43
N TYR A 174 2.85 15.51 19.53
CA TYR A 174 3.87 16.26 20.28
C TYR A 174 4.04 17.60 19.56
N GLY A 175 3.26 18.60 19.98
CA GLY A 175 3.16 19.90 19.32
C GLY A 175 2.03 20.82 19.81
N GLN A 176 1.47 20.59 21.00
CA GLN A 176 0.92 21.67 21.81
C GLN A 176 1.97 22.03 22.87
N GLN A 177 2.95 22.83 22.46
CA GLN A 177 3.74 23.72 23.30
C GLN A 177 3.83 25.04 22.54
#